data_AF-A0A7V6DPS2-F1
#
_entry.id   AF-A0A7V6DPS2-F1
#
_cell.length_a   1.000
_cell.length_b   1.000
_cell.length_c   1.000
_cell.angle_alpha   90.00
_cell.angle_beta   90.00
_cell.angle_gamma   90.00
#
_symmetry.space_group_name_H-M   'P 1'
#
loop_
_entity.id
_entity.type
_entity.pdbx_description
1 polymer ?
#
loop_
_entity_poly.entity_id
_entity_poly.type
_entity_poly.pdbx_seq_one_letter_code
_entity_poly.pdbx_strand_id
1 'polypeptide(L)'
;MDVYHYLRKPRRREEAPQPWPSSWPNLSRLLNSLDKNITCLQISQAEDGHKALIRFKNSYGLEIFKDLDSDFFEMVVIRFTGEDIDKYEFASHPAVSRFSLGYTEEDIFRTCTEVSGLR
;
A
#
# COMPACT_ATOMS: atom_id res chain seq x y z
N MET A 1 8.37 24.78 -2.87
CA MET A 1 7.70 24.07 -3.98
C MET A 1 7.05 22.84 -3.37
N ASP A 2 5.84 23.02 -2.84
CA ASP A 2 5.09 21.97 -2.15
C ASP A 2 4.10 21.34 -3.11
N VAL A 3 4.59 20.38 -3.89
CA VAL A 3 3.82 19.67 -4.93
C VAL A 3 3.31 18.33 -4.37
N TYR A 4 2.55 18.34 -3.28
CA TYR A 4 1.88 17.13 -2.78
C TYR A 4 0.47 17.41 -2.24
N HIS A 5 -0.22 18.36 -2.86
CA HIS A 5 -1.62 18.70 -2.58
C HIS A 5 -2.61 18.16 -3.62
N TYR A 6 -2.32 17.02 -4.25
CA TYR A 6 -3.36 16.27 -4.96
C TYR A 6 -4.14 15.41 -3.96
N LEU A 7 -5.22 16.02 -3.51
CA LEU A 7 -6.33 15.49 -2.75
C LEU A 7 -6.88 14.20 -3.38
N ARG A 8 -6.29 13.04 -3.03
CA ARG A 8 -7.01 11.76 -3.11
C ARG A 8 -8.11 11.76 -2.05
N LYS A 9 -9.30 12.19 -2.43
CA LYS A 9 -10.51 12.01 -1.62
C LYS A 9 -10.70 10.50 -1.37
N PRO A 10 -10.94 10.06 -0.12
CA PRO A 10 -11.32 8.67 0.12
C PRO A 10 -12.70 8.43 -0.48
N ARG A 11 -12.76 7.73 -1.62
CA ARG A 11 -14.04 7.33 -2.24
C ARG A 11 -14.41 5.94 -1.73
N ARG A 12 -15.52 5.90 -0.99
CA ARG A 12 -16.27 4.70 -0.60
C ARG A 12 -16.68 3.90 -1.84
N ARG A 13 -16.16 2.69 -1.98
CA ARG A 13 -16.88 1.57 -2.59
C ARG A 13 -16.30 0.29 -2.00
N GLU A 14 -17.10 -0.40 -1.18
CA GLU A 14 -16.88 -1.81 -0.86
C GLU A 14 -16.94 -2.60 -2.16
N GLU A 15 -15.78 -2.78 -2.79
CA GLU A 15 -15.59 -3.80 -3.80
C GLU A 15 -15.08 -5.05 -3.08
N ALA A 16 -15.71 -6.19 -3.36
CA ALA A 16 -15.23 -7.50 -2.92
C ALA A 16 -13.73 -7.63 -3.24
N PRO A 17 -12.93 -8.30 -2.38
CA PRO A 17 -11.50 -8.42 -2.60
C PRO A 17 -11.22 -8.92 -4.02
N GLN A 18 -10.61 -8.06 -4.83
CA GLN A 18 -10.29 -8.39 -6.20
C GLN A 18 -9.05 -9.30 -6.23
N PRO A 19 -8.95 -10.21 -7.20
CA PRO A 19 -7.72 -10.94 -7.44
C PRO A 19 -6.57 -9.98 -7.78
N TRP A 20 -5.33 -10.43 -7.60
CA TRP A 20 -4.16 -9.65 -7.99
C TRP A 20 -4.25 -9.25 -9.48
N PRO A 21 -4.02 -7.97 -9.81
CA PRO A 21 -4.05 -7.54 -11.19
C PRO A 21 -2.88 -8.16 -11.95
N SER A 22 -3.05 -8.38 -13.26
CA SER A 22 -2.03 -8.99 -14.11
C SER A 22 -0.73 -8.19 -14.17
N SER A 23 -0.78 -6.89 -13.85
CA SER A 23 0.39 -6.03 -13.72
C SER A 23 1.24 -6.32 -12.47
N TRP A 24 0.76 -7.17 -11.56
CA TRP A 24 1.41 -7.52 -10.28
C TRP A 24 1.58 -9.05 -10.18
N PRO A 25 2.30 -9.68 -11.13
CA PRO A 25 2.32 -11.13 -11.27
C PRO A 25 3.03 -11.88 -10.13
N ASN A 26 3.99 -11.26 -9.43
CA ASN A 26 4.76 -11.94 -8.38
C ASN A 26 4.51 -11.41 -6.97
N LEU A 27 3.81 -10.28 -6.80
CA LEU A 27 3.70 -9.65 -5.48
C LEU A 27 3.01 -10.56 -4.46
N SER A 28 2.01 -11.34 -4.89
CA SER A 28 1.35 -12.34 -4.05
C SER A 28 2.34 -13.33 -3.43
N ARG A 29 3.27 -13.85 -4.24
CA ARG A 29 4.30 -14.80 -3.82
C ARG A 29 5.33 -14.13 -2.89
N LEU A 30 5.71 -12.90 -3.16
CA LEU A 30 6.65 -12.15 -2.32
C LEU A 30 6.04 -11.91 -0.92
N LEU A 31 4.79 -11.46 -0.87
CA LEU A 31 4.09 -11.16 0.38
C LEU A 31 3.79 -12.41 1.23
N ASN A 32 3.78 -13.62 0.67
CA ASN A 32 3.64 -14.86 1.46
C ASN A 32 4.70 -14.98 2.57
N SER A 33 5.90 -14.46 2.36
CA SER A 33 6.94 -14.46 3.39
C SER A 33 6.64 -13.52 4.58
N LEU A 34 5.72 -12.54 4.39
CA LEU A 34 5.24 -11.60 5.39
C LEU A 34 3.83 -11.93 5.89
N ASP A 35 3.23 -13.05 5.47
CA ASP A 35 1.85 -13.43 5.78
C ASP A 35 1.56 -13.40 7.30
N LYS A 36 2.52 -13.83 8.12
CA LYS A 36 2.41 -13.78 9.59
C LYS A 36 2.30 -12.37 10.17
N ASN A 37 2.73 -11.35 9.43
CA ASN A 37 2.72 -9.95 9.84
C ASN A 37 1.55 -9.17 9.23
N ILE A 38 0.99 -9.64 8.12
CA ILE A 38 -0.15 -9.04 7.44
C ILE A 38 -1.42 -9.44 8.17
N THR A 39 -2.24 -8.46 8.53
CA THR A 39 -3.57 -8.69 9.13
C THR A 39 -4.70 -8.43 8.16
N CYS A 40 -4.45 -7.61 7.14
CA CYS A 40 -5.40 -7.37 6.07
C CYS A 40 -4.66 -6.98 4.78
N LEU A 41 -5.17 -7.46 3.67
CA LEU A 41 -4.74 -7.09 2.32
C LEU A 41 -6.00 -6.85 1.51
N GLN A 42 -6.13 -5.67 0.93
CA GLN A 42 -7.23 -5.31 0.05
C GLN A 42 -6.68 -4.79 -1.26
N ILE A 43 -7.23 -5.29 -2.36
CA ILE A 43 -6.91 -4.87 -3.72
C ILE A 43 -8.20 -4.34 -4.32
N SER A 44 -8.13 -3.14 -4.89
CA SER A 44 -9.27 -2.49 -5.53
C SER A 44 -8.85 -1.83 -6.83
N GLN A 45 -9.79 -1.72 -7.76
CA GLN A 45 -9.58 -0.94 -8.96
C GLN A 45 -9.63 0.56 -8.62
N ALA A 46 -8.84 1.35 -9.34
CA ALA A 46 -8.86 2.80 -9.28
C ALA A 46 -9.14 3.37 -10.69
N GLU A 47 -9.47 4.65 -10.77
CA GLU A 47 -9.87 5.31 -12.03
C GLU A 47 -8.85 5.08 -13.16
N ASP A 48 -7.55 5.21 -12.84
CA ASP A 48 -6.45 5.09 -13.81
C ASP A 48 -5.48 3.93 -13.47
N GLY A 49 -5.90 2.94 -12.68
CA GLY A 49 -4.96 1.96 -12.16
C GLY A 49 -5.48 0.95 -11.16
N HIS A 50 -4.55 0.43 -10.37
CA HIS A 50 -4.81 -0.50 -9.29
C HIS A 50 -4.29 0.05 -7.97
N LYS A 51 -5.04 -0.20 -6.91
CA LYS A 51 -4.68 0.16 -5.55
C LYS A 51 -4.61 -1.10 -4.70
N ALA A 52 -3.58 -1.18 -3.85
CA ALA A 52 -3.54 -2.15 -2.76
C ALA A 52 -3.35 -1.44 -1.42
N LEU A 53 -4.05 -1.92 -0.40
CA LEU A 53 -3.88 -1.54 1.00
C LEU A 53 -3.42 -2.76 1.78
N ILE A 54 -2.28 -2.64 2.46
CA ILE A 54 -1.70 -3.68 3.29
C ILE A 54 -1.67 -3.18 4.73
N ARG A 55 -2.28 -3.93 5.63
CA ARG A 55 -2.23 -3.68 7.07
C ARG A 55 -1.33 -4.70 7.76
N PHE A 56 -0.43 -4.22 8.60
CA PHE A 56 0.42 -5.06 9.44
C PHE A 56 -0.06 -5.07 10.90
N LYS A 57 0.43 -6.05 11.67
CA LYS A 57 0.13 -6.21 13.11
C LYS A 57 0.53 -5.03 13.98
N ASN A 58 1.51 -4.22 13.55
CA ASN A 58 2.00 -3.05 14.28
C ASN A 58 1.14 -1.79 14.06
N SER A 59 -0.06 -1.92 13.49
CA SER A 59 -0.95 -0.80 13.11
C SER A 59 -0.42 0.11 12.00
N TYR A 60 0.75 -0.16 11.45
CA TYR A 60 1.22 0.46 10.22
C TYR A 60 0.76 -0.33 9.00
N GLY A 61 0.89 0.30 7.84
CA GLY A 61 0.57 -0.30 6.57
C GLY A 61 1.20 0.42 5.40
N LEU A 62 0.90 -0.11 4.22
CA LEU A 62 1.33 0.46 2.96
C LEU A 62 0.11 0.61 2.06
N GLU A 63 -0.10 1.83 1.58
CA GLU A 63 -0.91 2.08 0.40
C GLU A 63 0.00 2.01 -0.82
N ILE A 64 -0.36 1.16 -1.79
CA ILE A 64 0.35 0.99 -3.04
C ILE A 64 -0.60 1.39 -4.16
N PHE A 65 -0.12 2.19 -5.11
CA PHE A 65 -0.85 2.53 -6.30
C PHE A 65 0.00 2.31 -7.54
N LYS A 66 -0.61 1.69 -8.56
CA LYS A 66 -0.01 1.47 -9.86
C LYS A 66 -0.93 2.05 -10.93
N ASP A 67 -0.50 3.17 -11.50
CA ASP A 67 -1.12 3.75 -12.69
C ASP A 67 -0.86 2.81 -13.90
N LEU A 68 -1.82 2.72 -14.82
CA LEU A 68 -1.70 1.88 -16.03
C LEU A 68 -0.66 2.41 -17.02
N ASP A 69 -0.46 3.72 -17.06
CA ASP A 69 0.43 4.41 -18.00
C ASP A 69 1.82 4.69 -17.40
N SER A 70 2.01 4.42 -16.10
CA SER A 70 3.28 4.60 -15.40
C SER A 70 4.07 3.30 -15.31
N ASP A 71 5.41 3.41 -15.32
CA ASP A 71 6.32 2.28 -15.08
C ASP A 71 6.61 2.05 -13.59
N PHE A 72 6.24 2.96 -12.69
CA PHE A 72 6.52 2.85 -11.26
C PHE A 72 5.27 2.56 -10.41
N PHE A 73 5.52 2.16 -9.17
CA PHE A 73 4.56 1.99 -8.09
C PHE A 73 4.72 3.15 -7.12
N GLU A 74 3.63 3.84 -6.81
CA GLU A 74 3.58 4.81 -5.74
C GLU A 74 3.27 4.10 -4.43
N MET A 75 4.06 4.35 -3.40
CA MET A 75 3.90 3.73 -2.09
C MET A 75 3.86 4.80 -1.00
N VAL A 76 2.84 4.72 -0.16
CA VAL A 76 2.65 5.63 0.96
C VAL A 76 2.53 4.83 2.25
N VAL A 77 3.36 5.16 3.23
CA VAL A 77 3.25 4.57 4.56
C VAL A 77 2.05 5.17 5.29
N ILE A 78 1.20 4.30 5.81
CA ILE A 78 -0.04 4.66 6.49
C ILE A 78 -0.09 4.06 7.89
N ARG A 79 -0.90 4.65 8.76
CA ARG A 79 -1.20 4.13 10.10
C ARG A 79 -2.69 3.99 10.27
N PHE A 80 -3.14 2.81 10.68
CA PHE A 80 -4.54 2.53 10.95
C PHE A 80 -4.93 3.05 12.33
N THR A 81 -5.98 3.87 12.38
CA THR A 81 -6.46 4.50 13.62
C THR A 81 -7.60 3.71 14.29
N GLY A 82 -8.03 2.61 13.68
CA GLY A 82 -9.05 1.70 14.20
C GLY A 82 -8.98 0.31 13.55
N GLU A 83 -10.04 -0.48 13.70
CA GLU A 83 -10.13 -1.82 13.11
C GLU A 83 -10.48 -1.80 11.62
N ASP A 84 -11.16 -0.75 11.16
CA ASP A 84 -11.54 -0.60 9.75
C ASP A 84 -10.32 -0.29 8.86
N ILE A 85 -10.18 -1.03 7.76
CA ILE A 85 -9.11 -0.82 6.77
C ILE A 85 -9.22 0.54 6.05
N ASP A 86 -10.41 1.14 6.00
CA ASP A 86 -10.62 2.45 5.40
C ASP A 86 -10.27 3.62 6.35
N LYS A 87 -9.98 3.32 7.62
CA LYS A 87 -9.66 4.33 8.64
C LYS A 87 -8.15 4.33 8.90
N TYR A 88 -7.44 5.08 8.07
CA TYR A 88 -6.01 5.30 8.22
C TYR A 88 -5.64 6.77 8.00
N GLU A 89 -4.47 7.13 8.51
CA GLU A 89 -3.79 8.40 8.28
C GLU A 89 -2.45 8.16 7.60
N PHE A 90 -1.92 9.18 6.93
CA PHE A 90 -0.57 9.11 6.40
C PHE A 90 0.45 9.16 7.53
N ALA A 91 1.29 8.14 7.61
CA ALA A 91 2.28 8.04 8.66
C ALA A 91 3.55 8.80 8.28
N SER A 92 4.07 9.56 9.23
CA SER A 92 5.48 9.97 9.23
C SER A 92 6.19 9.16 10.31
N HIS A 93 7.29 8.50 9.95
CA HIS A 93 8.11 7.77 10.90
C HIS A 93 9.59 7.97 10.56
N PRO A 94 10.48 8.32 11.52
CA PRO A 94 11.87 8.69 11.21
C PRO A 94 12.68 7.56 10.56
N ALA A 95 12.27 6.31 10.75
CA ALA A 95 12.96 5.14 10.22
C ALA A 95 12.58 4.80 8.75
N VAL A 96 11.51 5.38 8.20
CA VAL A 96 11.05 5.08 6.83
C VAL A 96 10.57 6.33 6.11
N SER A 97 10.78 6.38 4.80
CA SER A 97 10.18 7.46 4.00
C SER A 97 8.66 7.34 4.02
N ARG A 98 7.97 8.47 4.21
CA ARG A 98 6.50 8.53 4.11
C ARG A 98 6.01 8.17 2.71
N PHE A 99 6.78 8.53 1.69
CA PHE A 99 6.47 8.29 0.28
C PHE A 99 7.68 7.67 -0.42
N SER A 100 7.43 6.64 -1.21
CA SER A 100 8.45 5.93 -1.97
C SER A 100 7.92 5.61 -3.37
N LEU A 101 8.83 5.65 -4.34
CA LEU A 101 8.59 5.13 -5.69
C LEU A 101 9.34 3.80 -5.84
N GLY A 102 8.62 2.75 -6.24
CA GLY A 102 9.18 1.45 -6.56
C GLY A 102 9.11 1.23 -8.06
N TYR A 103 10.09 0.55 -8.64
CA TYR A 103 10.06 0.20 -10.07
C TYR A 103 9.77 -1.28 -10.28
N THR A 104 9.81 -2.06 -9.19
CA THR A 104 9.64 -3.51 -9.19
C THR A 104 8.76 -3.97 -8.02
N GLU A 105 8.25 -5.19 -8.09
CA GLU A 105 7.50 -5.81 -7.00
C GLU A 105 8.42 -6.09 -5.78
N GLU A 106 9.72 -6.29 -6.01
CA GLU A 106 10.75 -6.41 -4.97
C GLU A 106 10.93 -5.11 -4.18
N ASP A 107 10.74 -3.94 -4.80
CA ASP A 107 10.78 -2.66 -4.08
C ASP A 107 9.58 -2.54 -3.13
N ILE A 108 8.40 -2.95 -3.58
CA ILE A 108 7.21 -3.04 -2.72
C ILE A 108 7.47 -3.98 -1.56
N PHE A 109 8.01 -5.16 -1.83
CA PHE A 109 8.31 -6.15 -0.80
C PHE A 109 9.31 -5.64 0.24
N ARG A 110 10.35 -4.92 -0.20
CA ARG A 110 11.33 -4.28 0.69
C ARG A 110 10.67 -3.26 1.60
N THR A 111 9.86 -2.36 1.05
CA THR A 111 9.11 -1.37 1.83
C THR A 111 8.13 -2.05 2.80
N CYS A 112 7.45 -3.12 2.38
CA CYS A 112 6.59 -3.90 3.27
C CYS A 112 7.36 -4.50 4.45
N THR A 113 8.56 -5.03 4.19
CA THR A 113 9.43 -5.58 5.24
C THR A 113 9.82 -4.51 6.26
N GLU A 114 10.26 -3.35 5.79
CA GLU A 114 10.61 -2.19 6.63
C GLU A 114 9.42 -1.70 7.46
N VAL A 115 8.27 -1.48 6.82
CA VAL A 115 7.05 -0.97 7.48
C VAL A 115 6.50 -1.98 8.49
N SER A 116 6.57 -3.28 8.20
CA SER A 116 6.13 -4.33 9.13
C SER A 116 6.97 -4.39 10.42
N GLY A 117 8.19 -3.85 10.40
CA GLY A 117 9.12 -3.80 11.53
C GLY A 117 9.03 -2.54 12.40
N LEU A 118 8.19 -1.56 12.03
CA LEU A 118 8.02 -0.31 12.78
C LEU A 118 7.41 -0.56 14.17
N ARG A 119 7.74 0.31 15.13
CA ARG A 119 7.32 0.24 16.54
C ARG A 119 6.77 1.58 17.02
#